data_AF-A0AAP2E389-F1
#
_entry.id   AF-A0AAP2E389-F1
#
_cell.length_a   1.000
_cell.length_b   1.000
_cell.length_c   1.000
_cell.angle_alpha   90.00
_cell.angle_beta   90.00
_cell.angle_gamma   90.00
#
_symmetry.space_group_name_H-M   'P 1'
#
loop_
_entity.id
_entity.type
_entity.pdbx_description
1 polymer ?
#
loop_
_entity_poly.entity_id
_entity_poly.type
_entity_poly.pdbx_seq_one_letter_code
_entity_poly.pdbx_strand_id
1 'polypeptide(L)'
;MRPNLISVQKSTAIGGWKAFAWLLFILLAHTAHPQAQSPFSGLPFTRNFQPGDYRGGIQNWAIAQNRFGLIYIANNFGLLEFDGDQWQTYGVRNGTKVRSVAIDARGRIYV
;
A
#
# COMPACT_ATOMS: atom_id res chain seq x y z
N MET A 1 -83.78 9.88 -36.06
CA MET A 1 -82.91 10.64 -35.15
C MET A 1 -81.79 9.72 -34.68
N ARG A 2 -80.52 10.04 -34.98
CA ARG A 2 -79.35 9.26 -34.53
C ARG A 2 -78.74 9.94 -33.30
N PRO A 3 -78.41 9.23 -32.22
CA PRO A 3 -77.76 9.83 -31.06
C PRO A 3 -76.27 10.07 -31.33
N ASN A 4 -75.78 11.26 -30.97
CA ASN A 4 -74.36 11.59 -30.97
C ASN A 4 -73.67 10.86 -29.81
N LEU A 5 -72.74 9.98 -30.13
CA LEU A 5 -71.80 9.39 -29.16
C LEU A 5 -70.60 10.32 -29.02
N ILE A 6 -70.53 11.06 -27.93
CA ILE A 6 -69.31 11.78 -27.52
C ILE A 6 -68.44 10.77 -26.79
N SER A 7 -67.31 10.39 -27.39
CA SER A 7 -66.32 9.55 -26.70
C SER A 7 -65.50 10.42 -25.74
N VAL A 8 -65.62 10.16 -24.44
CA VAL A 8 -64.78 10.79 -23.42
C VAL A 8 -63.45 10.02 -23.38
N GLN A 9 -62.39 10.60 -23.93
CA GLN A 9 -61.04 10.10 -23.75
C GLN A 9 -60.60 10.36 -22.30
N LYS A 10 -60.50 9.31 -21.48
CA LYS A 10 -59.90 9.41 -20.14
C LYS A 10 -58.40 9.59 -20.30
N SER A 11 -57.92 10.81 -20.09
CA SER A 11 -56.48 11.11 -19.97
C SER A 11 -55.90 10.32 -18.81
N THR A 12 -55.21 9.23 -19.09
CA THR A 12 -54.35 8.54 -18.12
C THR A 12 -53.19 9.49 -17.80
N ALA A 13 -53.32 10.27 -16.73
CA ALA A 13 -52.24 11.06 -16.16
C ALA A 13 -51.16 10.12 -15.59
N ILE A 14 -50.40 9.48 -16.46
CA ILE A 14 -49.18 8.81 -16.09
C ILE A 14 -48.17 9.93 -15.85
N GLY A 15 -47.65 10.05 -14.62
CA GLY A 15 -46.23 10.37 -14.54
C GLY A 15 -45.77 11.32 -13.45
N GLY A 16 -46.62 12.01 -12.68
CA GLY A 16 -46.13 12.94 -11.66
C GLY A 16 -45.35 12.25 -10.54
N TRP A 17 -45.98 11.27 -9.88
CA TRP A 17 -45.34 10.54 -8.77
C TRP A 17 -44.21 9.62 -9.26
N LYS A 18 -44.34 9.06 -10.47
CA LYS A 18 -43.29 8.23 -11.09
C LYS A 18 -42.06 9.08 -11.40
N ALA A 19 -42.25 10.27 -12.00
CA ALA A 19 -41.15 11.20 -12.26
C ALA A 19 -40.50 11.67 -10.96
N PHE A 20 -41.29 11.96 -9.91
CA PHE A 20 -40.77 12.29 -8.58
C PHE A 20 -39.96 11.14 -7.96
N ALA A 21 -40.48 9.91 -8.04
CA ALA A 21 -39.78 8.72 -7.55
C ALA A 21 -38.48 8.45 -8.34
N TRP A 22 -38.49 8.68 -9.66
CA TRP A 22 -37.30 8.60 -10.50
C TRP A 22 -36.27 9.69 -10.16
N LEU A 23 -36.70 10.93 -9.96
CA LEU A 23 -35.82 12.02 -9.53
C LEU A 23 -35.23 11.77 -8.15
N LEU A 24 -36.03 11.25 -7.21
CA LEU A 24 -35.57 10.87 -5.88
C LEU A 24 -34.58 9.69 -5.95
N PHE A 25 -34.85 8.69 -6.79
CA PHE A 25 -33.94 7.56 -7.02
C PHE A 25 -32.61 8.04 -7.60
N ILE A 26 -32.65 8.94 -8.59
CA ILE A 26 -31.45 9.55 -9.17
C ILE A 26 -30.70 10.33 -8.08
N LEU A 27 -31.37 11.20 -7.30
CA LEU A 27 -30.74 11.97 -6.22
C LEU A 27 -30.09 11.07 -5.16
N LEU A 28 -30.74 9.98 -4.75
CA LEU A 28 -30.20 9.02 -3.79
C LEU A 28 -29.02 8.22 -4.35
N ALA A 29 -29.03 7.90 -5.64
CA ALA A 29 -27.92 7.21 -6.31
C ALA A 29 -26.63 8.06 -6.38
N HIS A 30 -26.74 9.40 -6.38
CA HIS A 30 -25.59 10.30 -6.44
C HIS A 30 -24.92 10.52 -5.07
N THR A 31 -25.58 10.15 -3.97
CA THR A 31 -24.99 10.28 -2.61
C THR A 31 -24.18 9.06 -2.17
N ALA A 32 -24.18 7.98 -2.95
CA ALA A 32 -23.49 6.73 -2.62
C ALA A 32 -22.10 6.67 -3.27
N HIS A 33 -21.17 7.53 -2.83
CA HIS A 33 -19.76 7.34 -3.10
C HIS A 33 -19.11 6.60 -1.92
N PRO A 34 -18.85 5.29 -2.02
CA PRO A 34 -18.04 4.62 -1.00
C PRO A 34 -16.63 5.22 -1.04
N GLN A 35 -16.29 6.05 -0.07
CA GLN A 35 -14.90 6.44 0.19
C GLN A 35 -14.20 5.28 0.88
N ALA A 36 -13.60 4.38 0.09
CA ALA A 36 -12.62 3.45 0.61
C ALA A 36 -11.33 4.23 0.92
N GLN A 37 -11.05 4.47 2.20
CA GLN A 37 -9.73 4.92 2.61
C GLN A 37 -8.75 3.76 2.41
N SER A 38 -7.61 4.01 1.75
CA SER A 38 -6.52 3.04 1.75
C SER A 38 -6.15 2.78 3.21
N PRO A 39 -6.14 1.53 3.69
CA PRO A 39 -5.72 1.22 5.06
C PRO A 39 -4.27 1.63 5.34
N PHE A 40 -3.52 2.00 4.30
CA PHE A 40 -2.12 2.44 4.37
C PHE A 40 -1.96 3.96 4.22
N SER A 41 -3.04 4.73 4.09
CA SER A 41 -2.96 6.18 3.94
C SER A 41 -2.33 6.82 5.18
N GLY A 42 -1.14 7.41 5.03
CA GLY A 42 -0.39 8.05 6.12
C GLY A 42 0.52 7.11 6.92
N LEU A 43 0.58 5.82 6.57
CA LEU A 43 1.54 4.87 7.15
C LEU A 43 2.77 4.72 6.24
N PRO A 44 3.99 4.57 6.79
CA PRO A 44 5.15 4.26 5.97
C PRO A 44 5.00 2.85 5.37
N PHE A 45 5.40 2.70 4.11
CA PHE A 45 5.54 1.38 3.50
C PHE A 45 6.54 0.55 4.31
N THR A 46 6.09 -0.57 4.85
CA THR A 46 6.90 -1.43 5.72
C THR A 46 6.96 -2.82 5.11
N ARG A 47 8.18 -3.34 4.97
CA ARG A 47 8.45 -4.73 4.57
C ARG A 47 9.26 -5.37 5.68
N ASN A 48 8.78 -6.49 6.21
CA ASN A 48 9.48 -7.26 7.23
C ASN A 48 10.29 -8.38 6.58
N PHE A 49 11.52 -8.58 7.05
CA PHE A 49 12.39 -9.67 6.63
C PHE A 49 12.68 -10.56 7.83
N GLN A 50 12.45 -11.85 7.66
CA GLN A 50 12.78 -12.87 8.65
C GLN A 50 14.26 -13.23 8.56
N PRO A 51 14.86 -13.77 9.63
CA PRO A 51 16.26 -14.24 9.62
C PRO A 51 16.60 -15.20 8.48
N GLY A 52 15.63 -15.99 8.03
CA GLY A 52 15.79 -16.89 6.87
C GLY A 52 15.98 -16.16 5.54
N ASP A 53 15.43 -14.95 5.40
CA ASP A 53 15.51 -14.17 4.15
C ASP A 53 16.94 -13.65 3.91
N TYR A 54 17.60 -13.19 4.98
CA TYR A 54 18.95 -12.64 4.93
C TYR A 54 20.03 -13.62 5.43
N ARG A 55 19.65 -14.85 5.80
CA ARG A 55 20.55 -15.92 6.26
C ARG A 55 21.55 -15.47 7.34
N GLY A 56 21.08 -14.64 8.26
CA GLY A 56 21.88 -14.07 9.35
C GLY A 56 21.32 -14.37 10.73
N GLY A 57 21.92 -13.78 11.76
CA GLY A 57 21.42 -13.88 13.12
C GLY A 57 20.22 -12.96 13.37
N ILE A 58 19.50 -13.21 14.46
CA ILE A 58 18.27 -12.47 14.81
C ILE A 58 18.52 -11.06 15.40
N GLN A 59 19.79 -10.68 15.60
CA GLN A 59 20.16 -9.40 16.23
C GLN A 59 21.00 -8.54 15.29
N ASN A 60 20.55 -7.29 15.15
CA ASN A 60 21.18 -6.24 14.36
C ASN A 60 21.68 -5.13 15.31
N TRP A 61 22.90 -4.64 15.10
CA TRP A 61 23.60 -3.77 16.07
C TRP A 61 23.84 -2.36 15.57
N ALA A 62 24.08 -2.22 14.27
CA ALA A 62 24.33 -0.94 13.63
C ALA A 62 23.90 -1.03 12.16
N ILE A 63 23.56 0.12 11.59
CA ILE A 63 23.15 0.27 10.20
C ILE A 63 23.91 1.44 9.58
N ALA A 64 24.34 1.28 8.33
CA ALA A 64 24.90 2.35 7.52
C ALA A 64 24.39 2.21 6.08
N GLN A 65 24.26 3.33 5.38
CA GLN A 65 23.90 3.35 3.96
C GLN A 65 25.03 3.99 3.17
N ASN A 66 25.41 3.38 2.04
CA ASN A 66 26.39 4.01 1.15
C ASN A 66 25.72 5.01 0.19
N ARG A 67 26.54 5.77 -0.55
CA ARG A 67 26.07 6.76 -1.53
C ARG A 67 25.24 6.19 -2.69
N PHE A 68 25.24 4.88 -2.89
CA PHE A 68 24.48 4.18 -3.93
C PHE A 68 23.16 3.60 -3.41
N GLY A 69 22.86 3.80 -2.12
CA GLY A 69 21.64 3.31 -1.50
C GLY A 69 21.73 1.92 -0.87
N LEU A 70 22.86 1.21 -1.02
CA LEU A 70 23.05 -0.11 -0.38
C LEU A 70 23.06 0.05 1.14
N ILE A 71 22.29 -0.81 1.81
CA ILE A 71 22.16 -0.85 3.26
C ILE A 71 23.08 -1.92 3.82
N TYR A 72 23.88 -1.55 4.81
CA TYR A 72 24.78 -2.44 5.53
C TYR A 72 24.35 -2.57 6.98
N ILE A 73 24.28 -3.80 7.48
CA ILE A 73 23.82 -4.08 8.85
C ILE A 73 24.85 -4.95 9.57
N ALA A 74 25.36 -4.44 10.69
CA ALA A 74 26.16 -5.21 11.62
C ALA A 74 25.28 -6.27 12.31
N ASN A 75 25.59 -7.56 12.11
CA ASN A 75 24.77 -8.67 12.55
C ASN A 75 25.59 -9.70 13.33
N ASN A 76 24.91 -10.53 14.11
CA ASN A 76 25.52 -11.63 14.86
C ASN A 76 26.30 -12.63 14.00
N PHE A 77 25.96 -12.81 12.72
CA PHE A 77 26.62 -13.77 11.81
C PHE A 77 27.50 -13.11 10.75
N GLY A 78 27.76 -11.80 10.86
CA GLY A 78 28.59 -11.07 9.91
C GLY A 78 28.02 -9.71 9.56
N LEU A 79 28.44 -9.19 8.41
CA LEU A 79 27.90 -7.98 7.81
C LEU A 79 26.84 -8.36 6.78
N LEU A 80 25.63 -7.83 6.90
CA LEU A 80 24.59 -7.96 5.88
C LEU A 80 24.68 -6.78 4.91
N GLU A 81 24.44 -7.03 3.63
CA GLU A 81 24.21 -6.02 2.59
C GLU A 81 22.82 -6.25 1.97
N PHE A 82 22.10 -5.16 1.75
CA PHE A 82 20.78 -5.18 1.11
C PHE A 82 20.71 -4.10 0.03
N ASP A 83 20.29 -4.49 -1.18
CA ASP A 83 20.22 -3.62 -2.36
C ASP A 83 18.81 -3.07 -2.66
N GLY A 84 17.81 -3.47 -1.87
CA GLY A 84 16.39 -3.17 -2.10
C GLY A 84 15.54 -4.40 -2.45
N ASP A 85 16.18 -5.49 -2.88
CA ASP A 85 15.50 -6.74 -3.22
C ASP A 85 16.22 -7.98 -2.65
N GLN A 86 17.53 -8.06 -2.83
CA GLN A 86 18.37 -9.19 -2.47
C GLN A 86 19.26 -8.89 -1.25
N TRP A 87 19.55 -9.96 -0.50
CA TRP A 87 20.42 -9.93 0.67
C TRP A 87 21.72 -10.67 0.38
N GLN A 88 22.83 -10.13 0.88
CA GLN A 88 24.11 -10.82 0.94
C GLN A 88 24.70 -10.77 2.34
N THR A 89 25.40 -11.85 2.71
CA THR A 89 26.01 -12.00 4.04
C THR A 89 27.51 -12.21 3.90
N TYR A 90 28.28 -11.31 4.48
CA TYR A 90 29.73 -11.38 4.54
C TYR A 90 30.16 -11.84 5.93
N GLY A 91 30.67 -13.08 6.00
CA GLY A 91 31.32 -13.58 7.21
C GLY A 91 32.60 -12.79 7.50
N VAL A 92 32.84 -12.48 8.77
CA VAL A 92 34.10 -11.88 9.22
C VAL A 92 35.06 -12.96 9.71
N ARG A 93 36.37 -12.65 9.71
CA ARG A 93 37.40 -13.54 10.23
C ARG A 93 37.04 -13.97 11.66
N ASN A 94 37.20 -15.26 11.95
CA ASN A 94 36.87 -15.91 13.21
C ASN A 94 35.37 -16.05 13.53
N GLY A 95 34.46 -15.70 12.60
CA GLY A 95 33.02 -15.87 12.79
C GLY A 95 32.46 -15.07 13.98
N THR A 96 33.15 -14.01 14.38
CA THR A 96 32.72 -13.15 15.48
C THR A 96 31.52 -12.30 15.09
N LYS A 97 30.79 -11.83 16.09
CA LYS A 97 29.63 -10.96 15.90
C LYS A 97 30.11 -9.57 15.47
N VAL A 98 29.52 -9.02 14.41
CA VAL A 98 29.77 -7.62 14.02
C VAL A 98 28.92 -6.71 14.90
N ARG A 99 29.53 -5.66 15.45
CA ARG A 99 28.88 -4.74 16.41
C ARG A 99 28.69 -3.34 15.88
N SER A 100 29.52 -2.92 14.96
CA SER A 100 29.49 -1.60 14.34
C SER A 100 29.67 -1.74 12.84
N VAL A 101 29.17 -0.76 12.10
CA VAL A 101 29.50 -0.58 10.70
C VAL A 101 29.69 0.91 10.45
N ALA A 102 30.75 1.26 9.72
CA ALA A 102 31.02 2.63 9.28
C ALA A 102 31.48 2.62 7.81
N ILE A 103 31.13 3.68 7.08
CA ILE A 103 31.45 3.83 5.66
C ILE A 103 32.17 5.17 5.49
N ASP A 104 33.36 5.14 4.88
CA ASP A 104 34.09 6.37 4.59
C ASP A 104 33.62 7.04 3.28
N ALA A 105 34.14 8.25 3.01
CA ALA A 105 33.79 9.01 1.81
C ALA A 105 34.17 8.29 0.49
N ARG A 106 35.14 7.37 0.52
CA ARG A 106 35.53 6.58 -0.66
C ARG A 106 34.61 5.37 -0.86
N GLY A 107 33.82 5.01 0.14
CA GLY A 107 32.91 3.86 0.14
C GLY A 107 33.54 2.60 0.75
N ARG A 108 34.64 2.73 1.49
CA ARG A 108 35.22 1.61 2.23
C ARG A 108 34.39 1.33 3.46
N ILE A 109 34.11 0.05 3.71
CA ILE A 109 33.30 -0.42 4.83
C ILE A 109 34.22 -0.91 5.94
N TYR A 110 33.93 -0.48 7.16
CA TYR A 110 34.63 -0.85 8.39
C TYR A 110 33.64 -1.54 9.32
N VAL A 111 34.06 -2.67 9.91
CA VAL A 111 33.26 -3.53 10.81
C VAL A 111 34.05 -4.01 12.00
#